data_AF-I3ZI41-F1
#
_entry.id   AF-I3ZI41-F1
#
_cell.length_a   1.000
_cell.length_b   1.000
_cell.length_c   1.000
_cell.angle_alpha   90.00
_cell.angle_beta   90.00
_cell.angle_gamma   90.00
#
_symmetry.space_group_name_H-M   'P 1'
#
loop_
_entity.id
_entity.type
_entity.pdbx_description
1 polymer ?
#
loop_
_entity_poly.entity_id
_entity_poly.type
_entity_poly.pdbx_seq_one_letter_code
_entity_poly.pdbx_strand_id
1 'polypeptide(L)' 'MIEFGRNANQLSHTFRHTYAAGLTQSDVEQEITKHLQLLQDRLMAGPYTGEVHVRGVHLEFRAFRFDDGNIHVGRITVR' A
#
# COMPACT_ATOMS: atom_id res chain seq x y z
N MET A 1 -11.29 -2.17 6.58
CA MET A 1 -10.73 -3.05 5.53
C MET A 1 -9.61 -2.33 4.81
N ILE A 2 -8.60 -3.06 4.31
CA ILE A 2 -7.53 -2.47 3.49
C ILE A 2 -7.68 -3.01 2.07
N GLU A 3 -7.73 -2.10 1.10
CA GLU A 3 -7.91 -2.42 -0.32
C GLU A 3 -6.76 -1.86 -1.15
N PHE A 4 -6.34 -2.62 -2.16
CA PHE A 4 -5.28 -2.24 -3.08
C PHE A 4 -5.87 -2.16 -4.49
N GLY A 5 -5.97 -0.97 -5.07
CA GLY A 5 -6.52 -0.77 -6.42
C GLY A 5 -7.97 -1.25 -6.59
N ARG A 6 -8.90 -0.38 -7.01
CA ARG A 6 -10.33 -0.74 -7.08
C ARG A 6 -10.71 -1.64 -8.26
N ASN A 7 -9.82 -1.86 -9.22
CA ASN A 7 -10.05 -2.71 -10.38
C ASN A 7 -8.73 -3.22 -10.97
N ALA A 8 -8.79 -4.17 -11.91
CA ALA A 8 -7.61 -4.79 -12.53
C ALA A 8 -6.64 -3.77 -13.16
N ASN A 9 -7.16 -2.70 -13.77
CA ASN A 9 -6.32 -1.66 -14.33
C ASN A 9 -5.59 -0.88 -13.22
N GLN A 10 -6.30 -0.52 -12.16
CA GLN A 10 -5.71 0.15 -11.00
C GLN A 10 -4.70 -0.73 -10.26
N LEU A 11 -5.00 -2.03 -10.09
CA LEU A 11 -4.05 -3.01 -9.54
C LEU A 11 -2.75 -3.04 -10.37
N SER A 12 -2.88 -3.18 -11.70
CA SER A 12 -1.71 -3.15 -12.60
C SER A 12 -0.89 -1.86 -12.43
N HIS A 13 -1.56 -0.70 -12.36
CA HIS A 13 -0.88 0.58 -12.13
C HIS A 13 -0.25 0.69 -10.74
N THR A 14 -0.90 0.20 -9.70
CA THR A 14 -0.42 0.23 -8.31
C THR A 14 0.85 -0.59 -8.15
N PHE A 15 0.94 -1.77 -8.78
CA PHE A 15 2.04 -2.71 -8.61
C PHE A 15 3.09 -2.72 -9.73
N ARG A 16 2.90 -1.94 -10.82
CA ARG A 16 3.85 -1.91 -11.95
C ARG A 16 5.30 -1.72 -11.52
N HIS A 17 5.56 -0.85 -10.56
CA HIS A 17 6.91 -0.55 -10.08
C HIS A 17 7.48 -1.66 -9.18
N THR A 18 6.63 -2.36 -8.43
CA THR A 18 7.07 -3.45 -7.55
C THR A 18 7.38 -4.71 -8.35
N TYR A 19 6.60 -4.99 -9.42
CA TYR A 19 6.89 -6.08 -10.35
C TYR A 19 8.22 -5.90 -11.07
N ALA A 20 8.54 -4.67 -11.50
CA ALA A 20 9.83 -4.36 -12.12
C ALA A 20 11.02 -4.58 -11.16
N ALA A 21 10.80 -4.48 -9.85
CA ALA A 21 11.78 -4.78 -8.81
C ALA A 21 11.80 -6.25 -8.37
N GLY A 22 11.06 -7.14 -9.05
CA GLY A 22 11.02 -8.57 -8.74
C GLY A 22 10.19 -8.93 -7.51
N LEU A 23 9.37 -8.00 -7.00
CA LEU A 23 8.46 -8.26 -5.89
C LEU A 23 7.14 -8.81 -6.39
N THR A 24 6.54 -9.71 -5.61
CA THR A 24 5.18 -10.20 -5.89
C THR A 24 4.14 -9.26 -5.29
N GLN A 25 2.93 -9.28 -5.83
CA GLN A 25 1.80 -8.53 -5.27
C GLN A 25 1.56 -8.93 -3.81
N SER A 26 1.55 -10.24 -3.53
CA SER A 26 1.29 -10.76 -2.19
C SER A 26 2.34 -10.30 -1.17
N ASP A 27 3.62 -10.29 -1.51
CA ASP A 27 4.68 -9.82 -0.60
C ASP A 27 4.46 -8.35 -0.21
N VAL A 28 4.07 -7.52 -1.18
CA VAL A 28 3.86 -6.09 -0.99
C VAL A 28 2.58 -5.81 -0.21
N GLU A 29 1.47 -6.48 -0.55
CA GLU A 29 0.20 -6.35 0.16
C GLU A 29 0.34 -6.76 1.63
N GLN A 30 1.06 -7.84 1.91
CA GLN A 30 1.28 -8.33 3.26
C GLN A 30 2.01 -7.29 4.12
N GLU A 31 3.13 -6.74 3.65
CA GLU A 31 3.92 -5.79 4.43
C GLU A 31 3.22 -4.43 4.59
N ILE A 32 2.56 -3.92 3.55
CA ILE A 32 1.77 -2.69 3.66
C ILE A 32 0.57 -2.88 4.59
N THR A 33 -0.11 -4.02 4.51
CA THR A 33 -1.24 -4.35 5.40
C THR A 33 -0.79 -4.39 6.86
N LYS A 34 0.30 -5.09 7.15
CA LYS A 34 0.89 -5.17 8.49
C LYS A 34 1.26 -3.79 9.02
N HIS A 35 1.90 -2.96 8.20
CA HIS A 35 2.26 -1.59 8.55
C HIS A 35 1.02 -0.74 8.90
N LEU A 36 -0.02 -0.78 8.07
CA LEU A 36 -1.25 -0.02 8.29
C LEU A 36 -2.04 -0.51 9.50
N GLN A 37 -2.07 -1.82 9.76
CA GLN A 37 -2.72 -2.39 10.95
C GLN A 37 -2.07 -1.90 12.25
N LEU A 38 -0.73 -1.81 12.30
CA LEU A 38 -0.01 -1.26 13.46
C LEU A 38 -0.33 0.22 13.73
N LEU A 39 -0.77 0.94 12.70
CA LEU A 39 -1.07 2.36 12.77
C LEU A 39 -2.58 2.67 12.74
N GLN A 40 -3.45 1.66 12.65
CA GLN A 40 -4.86 1.88 12.34
C GLN A 40 -5.55 2.78 13.36
N ASP A 41 -5.21 2.67 14.65
CA ASP A 41 -5.85 3.46 15.70
C ASP A 41 -5.28 4.89 15.79
N ARG A 42 -4.17 5.15 15.10
CA ARG A 42 -3.44 6.44 15.11
C ARG A 42 -3.59 7.22 13.81
N LEU A 43 -3.94 6.55 12.71
CA LEU A 43 -4.17 7.18 11.42
C LEU A 43 -5.37 8.11 11.50
N MET A 44 -5.23 9.38 11.13
CA MET A 44 -6.42 10.23 10.94
C MET A 44 -7.09 9.91 9.60
N ALA A 45 -8.38 10.22 9.48
CA ALA A 45 -9.03 10.20 8.17
C ALA A 45 -8.30 11.17 7.21
N GLY A 46 -8.22 10.79 5.93
CA GLY A 46 -7.51 11.53 4.89
C GLY A 46 -6.30 10.80 4.30
N PRO A 47 -5.47 11.53 3.52
CA PRO A 47 -4.32 10.96 2.85
C PRO A 47 -3.20 10.58 3.82
N TYR A 48 -2.52 9.47 3.52
CA TYR A 48 -1.39 8.97 4.26
C TYR A 48 -0.28 8.54 3.28
N THR A 49 0.97 8.85 3.61
CA THR A 49 2.14 8.33 2.91
C THR A 49 2.93 7.49 3.90
N GLY A 50 3.26 6.26 3.51
CA GLY A 50 4.00 5.32 4.33
C GLY A 50 5.15 4.70 3.55
N GLU A 51 6.08 4.11 4.30
CA GLU A 51 7.24 3.42 3.76
C GLU A 51 7.35 2.03 4.37
N VAL A 52 7.71 1.04 3.56
CA VAL A 52 7.97 -0.34 4.01
C VAL A 52 9.20 -0.90 3.31
N HIS A 53 9.81 -1.92 3.92
CA HIS A 53 10.88 -2.70 3.31
C HIS A 53 10.35 -4.09 2.97
N VAL A 54 10.38 -4.45 1.69
CA VAL A 54 9.90 -5.75 1.21
C VAL A 54 11.05 -6.48 0.54
N ARG A 55 11.50 -7.58 1.14
CA ARG A 55 12.61 -8.40 0.61
C ARG A 55 13.87 -7.61 0.25
N GLY A 56 14.19 -6.58 1.04
CA GLY A 56 15.36 -5.71 0.84
C GLY A 56 15.13 -4.52 -0.10
N VAL A 57 13.94 -4.37 -0.67
CA VAL A 57 13.56 -3.21 -1.51
C VAL A 57 12.79 -2.20 -0.65
N HIS A 58 13.21 -0.93 -0.70
CA HIS A 58 12.49 0.17 -0.03
C HIS A 58 11.34 0.66 -0.92
N LEU A 59 10.13 0.65 -0.37
CA LEU A 59 8.92 1.08 -1.04
C LEU A 59 8.30 2.26 -0.30
N GLU A 60 7.86 3.26 -1.05
CA GLU A 60 6.89 4.25 -0.58
C GLU A 60 5.52 3.90 -1.15
N PHE A 61 4.47 4.04 -0.34
CA PHE A 61 3.10 3.91 -0.78
C PHE A 61 2.24 5.11 -0.35
N ARG A 62 1.18 5.37 -1.13
CA ARG A 62 0.14 6.35 -0.80
C ARG A 62 -1.17 5.65 -0.54
N ALA A 63 -1.77 5.97 0.60
CA ALA A 63 -3.05 5.48 1.03
C ALA A 63 -4.00 6.63 1.37
N PHE A 64 -5.29 6.31 1.46
CA PHE A 64 -6.32 7.23 1.95
C PHE A 64 -7.20 6.48 2.95
N ARG A 65 -7.32 7.01 4.17
CA ARG A 65 -8.26 6.51 5.18
C ARG A 65 -9.59 7.27 5.06
N PHE A 66 -10.68 6.53 4.92
CA PHE A 66 -12.03 7.05 4.96
C PHE A 66 -12.52 7.20 6.41
N ASP A 67 -13.56 8.02 6.62
CA ASP A 67 -14.16 8.25 7.94
C ASP A 67 -14.73 6.97 8.57
N ASP A 68 -15.13 5.99 7.74
CA ASP A 68 -15.59 4.66 8.17
C ASP A 68 -14.45 3.72 8.59
N GLY A 69 -13.19 4.17 8.53
CA GLY A 69 -12.01 3.39 8.87
C GLY A 69 -11.46 2.50 7.77
N ASN A 70 -12.07 2.47 6.58
CA ASN A 70 -11.50 1.78 5.43
C ASN A 70 -10.28 2.53 4.89
N ILE A 71 -9.29 1.78 4.38
CA ILE A 71 -8.05 2.34 3.84
C ILE A 71 -7.86 1.83 2.42
N HIS A 72 -7.66 2.75 1.48
CA HIS A 72 -7.36 2.42 0.09
C HIS A 72 -5.93 2.80 -0.26
N VAL A 73 -5.15 1.83 -0.73
CA VAL A 73 -3.78 2.01 -1.21
C VAL A 73 -3.80 2.14 -2.73
N GLY A 74 -3.34 3.29 -3.24
CA GLY A 74 -3.51 3.66 -4.65
C GLY A 74 -2.22 3.83 -5.45
N ARG A 75 -1.06 3.91 -4.79
CA ARG A 75 0.24 4.05 -5.48
C ARG A 75 1.33 3.44 -4.64
N ILE A 76 2.20 2.67 -5.28
CA ILE A 76 3.39 2.08 -4.67
C ILE A 76 4.57 2.33 -5.61
N THR A 77 5.67 2.82 -5.06
CA THR A 77 6.89 3.17 -5.81
C THR A 77 8.12 2.66 -5.09
N VAL A 78 9.05 2.13 -5.86
CA VAL A 78 10.40 1.79 -5.38
C VAL A 78 11.19 3.08 -5.20
N ARG A 79 11.98 3.16 -4.13
CA ARG A 79 12.89 4.26 -3.82
C ARG A 79 14.33 3.95 -4.19
#